data_AF-A0A7G6DZV5-F1
#
_entry.id   AF-A0A7G6DZV5-F1
#
_cell.length_a   1.000
_cell.length_b   1.000
_cell.length_c   1.000
_cell.angle_alpha   90.00
_cell.angle_beta   90.00
_cell.angle_gamma   90.00
#
_symmetry.space_group_name_H-M   'P 1'
#
loop_
_entity.id
_entity.type
_entity.pdbx_description
1 polymer ?
#
loop_
_entity_poly.entity_id
_entity_poly.type
_entity_poly.pdbx_seq_one_letter_code
_entity_poly.pdbx_strand_id
1 'polypeptide(L)'
;MQAFHRHISGKGDGHNLTGPTHLATGILITASLTSDPKGLAIGMVASLLPDIDEPGSMISRKIPIIPYIISLLGHRTITHSLIGLVLFSGFLFVYAKEYLMVGGVAYLSHLILDTLTPAGVPWFYPLGRNYSLGLFRTGGLTEALYLVLLFVAGAVWGPLLFKPYMAQLANLKRMLMF
;
A
#
# COMPACT_ATOMS: atom_id res chain seq x y z
N MET A 1 -0.24 -13.43 31.59
CA MET A 1 -0.88 -13.58 30.26
C MET A 1 -1.76 -12.39 29.83
N GLN A 2 -2.55 -11.75 30.69
CA GLN A 2 -3.40 -10.61 30.29
C GLN A 2 -2.65 -9.29 29.99
N ALA A 3 -1.46 -9.07 30.56
CA ALA A 3 -0.61 -7.92 30.21
C ALA A 3 0.06 -8.08 28.84
N PHE A 4 0.39 -9.32 28.46
CA PHE A 4 1.02 -9.68 27.18
C PHE A 4 0.04 -9.53 26.00
N HIS A 5 -1.24 -9.87 26.20
CA HIS A 5 -2.28 -9.64 25.19
C HIS A 5 -2.62 -8.17 24.97
N ARG A 6 -2.42 -7.28 25.96
CA ARG A 6 -2.63 -5.84 25.74
C ARG A 6 -1.53 -5.18 24.90
N HIS A 7 -0.34 -5.79 24.84
CA HIS A 7 0.77 -5.28 24.03
C HIS A 7 0.66 -5.71 22.55
N ILE A 8 -0.04 -6.82 22.26
CA ILE A 8 -0.30 -7.33 20.90
C ILE A 8 -1.70 -6.94 20.40
N SER A 9 -2.61 -6.59 21.31
CA SER A 9 -3.88 -5.94 21.00
C SER A 9 -3.61 -4.47 20.67
N GLY A 10 -2.96 -4.24 19.53
CA GLY A 10 -3.16 -3.02 18.76
C GLY A 10 -4.64 -2.95 18.41
N LYS A 11 -5.46 -2.48 19.36
CA LYS A 11 -6.66 -1.73 19.00
C LYS A 11 -6.11 -0.67 18.07
N GLY A 12 -6.38 -0.81 16.77
CA GLY A 12 -5.99 0.16 15.76
C GLY A 12 -6.22 1.54 16.35
N ASP A 13 -5.12 2.19 16.69
CA ASP A 13 -5.05 3.60 16.97
C ASP A 13 -5.82 4.24 15.83
N GLY A 14 -6.99 4.83 16.12
CA GLY A 14 -8.00 5.28 15.14
C GLY A 14 -7.54 6.49 14.32
N HIS A 15 -6.28 6.47 13.91
CA HIS A 15 -5.47 7.53 13.38
C HIS A 15 -4.75 7.14 12.08
N ASN A 16 -4.86 5.89 11.57
CA ASN A 16 -4.23 5.40 10.32
C ASN A 16 -5.25 4.86 9.33
N LEU A 17 -5.03 4.97 8.02
CA LEU A 17 -5.96 4.36 7.07
C LEU A 17 -5.86 2.83 7.13
N THR A 18 -6.92 2.16 6.73
CA THR A 18 -6.96 0.70 6.80
C THR A 18 -6.22 0.07 5.61
N GLY A 19 -5.64 -1.13 5.82
CA GLY A 19 -4.99 -1.90 4.75
C GLY A 19 -5.85 -2.04 3.46
N PRO A 20 -7.17 -2.26 3.51
CA PRO A 20 -8.03 -2.24 2.33
C PRO A 20 -7.99 -0.91 1.56
N THR A 21 -7.89 0.23 2.24
CA THR A 21 -7.77 1.56 1.62
C THR A 21 -6.46 1.70 0.87
N HIS A 22 -5.35 1.28 1.47
CA HIS A 22 -4.05 1.29 0.80
C HIS A 22 -3.99 0.30 -0.36
N LEU A 23 -4.56 -0.89 -0.21
CA LEU A 23 -4.65 -1.88 -1.28
C LEU A 23 -5.50 -1.39 -2.45
N ALA A 24 -6.69 -0.83 -2.19
CA ALA A 24 -7.57 -0.32 -3.23
C ALA A 24 -6.91 0.81 -4.03
N THR A 25 -6.26 1.74 -3.33
CA THR A 25 -5.48 2.82 -3.95
C THR A 25 -4.32 2.27 -4.77
N GLY A 26 -3.56 1.33 -4.19
CA GLY A 26 -2.45 0.66 -4.86
C GLY A 26 -2.88 -0.03 -6.14
N ILE A 27 -3.98 -0.79 -6.13
CA ILE A 27 -4.55 -1.43 -7.33
C ILE A 27 -4.87 -0.40 -8.40
N LEU A 28 -5.56 0.69 -8.04
CA LEU A 28 -5.97 1.69 -9.03
C LEU A 28 -4.77 2.40 -9.67
N ILE A 29 -3.79 2.82 -8.86
CA ILE A 29 -2.55 3.44 -9.33
C ILE A 29 -1.80 2.45 -10.23
N THR A 30 -1.61 1.23 -9.76
CA THR A 30 -0.84 0.21 -10.47
C THR A 30 -1.48 -0.16 -11.81
N ALA A 31 -2.80 -0.35 -11.85
CA ALA A 31 -3.56 -0.59 -13.08
C ALA A 31 -3.52 0.60 -14.05
N SER A 32 -3.27 1.82 -13.54
CA SER A 32 -3.08 3.01 -14.38
C SER A 32 -1.69 3.09 -15.00
N LEU A 33 -0.71 2.35 -14.46
CA LEU A 33 0.68 2.38 -14.91
C LEU A 33 1.05 1.14 -15.73
N THR A 34 0.39 0.00 -15.51
CA THR A 34 0.75 -1.26 -16.18
C THR A 34 -0.44 -2.21 -16.29
N SER A 35 -0.43 -3.01 -17.37
CA SER A 35 -1.32 -4.16 -17.55
C SER A 35 -0.61 -5.50 -17.37
N ASP A 36 0.70 -5.50 -17.08
CA ASP A 36 1.46 -6.72 -16.82
C ASP A 36 1.03 -7.33 -15.48
N PRO A 37 0.56 -8.59 -15.43
CA PRO A 37 0.20 -9.26 -14.19
C PRO A 37 1.27 -9.21 -13.10
N LYS A 38 2.56 -9.28 -13.47
CA LYS A 38 3.65 -9.20 -12.50
C LYS A 38 3.76 -7.79 -11.89
N GLY A 39 3.67 -6.76 -12.73
CA GLY A 39 3.65 -5.37 -12.28
C GLY A 39 2.44 -5.08 -11.39
N LEU A 40 1.27 -5.62 -11.75
CA LEU A 40 0.07 -5.56 -10.92
C LEU A 40 0.28 -6.17 -9.52
N ALA A 41 0.84 -7.37 -9.46
CA ALA A 41 1.14 -8.04 -8.20
C ALA A 41 2.17 -7.28 -7.36
N ILE A 42 3.25 -6.76 -7.98
CA ILE A 42 4.28 -5.98 -7.29
C ILE A 42 3.69 -4.70 -6.71
N GLY A 43 2.87 -3.96 -7.47
CA GLY A 43 2.22 -2.75 -6.99
C GLY A 43 1.29 -3.00 -5.80
N MET A 44 0.50 -4.08 -5.84
CA MET A 44 -0.37 -4.48 -4.71
C MET A 44 0.41 -4.82 -3.45
N VAL A 45 1.55 -5.51 -3.58
CA VAL A 45 2.41 -5.82 -2.42
C VAL A 45 3.08 -4.55 -1.92
N ALA A 46 3.61 -3.72 -2.83
CA ALA A 46 4.29 -2.48 -2.50
C ALA A 46 3.38 -1.47 -1.77
N SER A 47 2.10 -1.39 -2.13
CA SER A 47 1.15 -0.49 -1.45
C SER A 47 0.78 -0.94 -0.03
N LEU A 48 1.06 -2.19 0.33
CA LEU A 48 0.85 -2.76 1.67
C LEU A 48 2.15 -2.94 2.45
N LEU A 49 3.30 -2.78 1.80
CA LEU A 49 4.59 -3.07 2.38
C LEU A 49 4.93 -2.16 3.58
N PRO A 50 4.58 -0.86 3.60
CA PRO A 50 4.86 -0.03 4.76
C PRO A 50 4.24 -0.58 6.06
N ASP A 51 2.99 -1.04 5.98
CA ASP A 51 2.19 -1.62 7.07
C ASP A 51 2.69 -2.96 7.63
N ILE A 52 3.77 -3.54 7.10
CA ILE A 52 4.27 -4.85 7.52
C ILE A 52 4.80 -4.86 8.97
N ASP A 53 5.09 -3.68 9.53
CA ASP A 53 5.54 -3.48 10.90
C ASP A 53 4.41 -3.18 11.89
N GLU A 54 3.18 -3.00 11.39
CA GLU A 54 1.99 -2.76 12.21
C GLU A 54 1.34 -4.09 12.62
N PRO A 55 1.26 -4.41 13.94
CA PRO A 55 0.56 -5.58 14.42
C PRO A 55 -0.92 -5.54 14.01
N GLY A 56 -1.39 -6.56 13.29
CA GLY A 56 -2.77 -6.63 12.84
C GLY A 56 -3.04 -6.09 11.44
N SER A 57 -2.03 -5.60 10.72
CA SER A 57 -2.14 -5.26 9.30
C SER A 57 -2.47 -6.49 8.43
N MET A 58 -2.87 -6.26 7.18
CA MET A 58 -3.24 -7.34 6.26
C MET A 58 -2.13 -8.37 6.04
N ILE A 59 -0.87 -7.93 6.02
CA ILE A 59 0.30 -8.80 5.85
C ILE A 59 0.69 -9.41 7.20
N SER A 60 0.78 -8.59 8.23
CA SER A 60 1.17 -8.98 9.60
C SER A 60 0.30 -10.10 10.19
N ARG A 61 -1.02 -10.10 9.89
CA ARG A 61 -1.94 -11.17 10.33
C ARG A 61 -1.64 -12.53 9.68
N LYS A 62 -1.06 -12.54 8.48
CA LYS A 62 -0.70 -13.77 7.77
C LYS A 62 0.67 -14.29 8.20
N ILE A 63 1.59 -13.39 8.57
CA ILE A 63 2.96 -13.73 8.97
C ILE A 63 3.29 -13.03 10.30
N PRO A 64 2.80 -13.55 11.45
CA PRO A 64 2.82 -12.85 12.73
C PRO A 64 4.21 -12.67 13.35
N ILE A 65 5.25 -13.29 12.78
CA ILE A 65 6.63 -13.13 13.25
C ILE A 65 7.27 -11.82 12.76
N ILE A 66 6.81 -11.27 11.63
CA ILE A 66 7.41 -10.09 11.01
C ILE A 66 7.25 -8.83 11.87
N PRO A 67 6.06 -8.51 12.41
CA PRO A 67 5.89 -7.32 13.24
C PRO A 67 6.76 -7.37 14.49
N TYR A 68 7.02 -8.57 15.04
CA TYR A 68 7.86 -8.75 16.22
C TYR A 68 9.33 -8.46 15.96
N ILE A 69 9.84 -8.82 14.77
CA ILE A 69 11.23 -8.54 14.39
C ILE A 69 11.40 -7.05 14.07
N ILE A 70 10.42 -6.45 13.39
CA ILE A 70 10.51 -5.06 12.96
C ILE A 70 10.18 -4.08 14.10
N SER A 71 9.32 -4.45 15.05
CA SER A 71 9.02 -3.60 16.22
C SER A 71 10.23 -3.33 17.09
N LEU A 72 11.24 -4.21 17.07
CA LEU A 72 12.55 -3.98 17.73
C LEU A 72 13.30 -2.78 17.13
N LEU A 73 12.99 -2.39 15.89
CA LEU A 73 13.53 -1.21 15.20
C LEU A 73 12.63 0.03 15.35
N GLY A 74 11.49 -0.09 16.03
CA GLY A 74 10.48 0.94 16.24
C GLY A 74 9.29 0.83 15.28
N HIS A 75 8.06 0.88 15.82
CA HIS A 75 6.82 0.84 15.03
C HIS A 75 6.67 2.08 14.14
N ARG A 76 6.33 1.86 12.87
CA ARG A 76 6.04 2.88 11.84
C ARG A 76 7.16 3.90 11.69
N THR A 77 8.39 3.40 11.71
CA THR A 77 9.61 4.20 11.58
C THR A 77 10.18 4.10 10.18
N ILE A 78 11.09 3.15 9.93
CA ILE A 78 11.82 3.00 8.68
C ILE A 78 10.86 2.76 7.51
N THR A 79 9.87 1.88 7.67
CA THR A 79 8.89 1.54 6.63
C THR A 79 7.96 2.71 6.27
N HIS A 80 7.78 3.67 7.19
CA HIS A 80 6.96 4.86 6.99
C HIS A 80 7.84 6.11 6.83
N SER A 81 8.92 6.01 6.07
CA SER A 81 9.85 7.12 5.83
C SER A 81 10.38 7.13 4.40
N LEU A 82 11.03 8.24 4.01
CA LEU A 82 11.76 8.29 2.74
C LEU A 82 12.87 7.24 2.66
N ILE A 83 13.46 6.86 3.80
CA ILE A 83 14.47 5.80 3.84
C ILE A 83 13.84 4.48 3.39
N GLY A 84 12.67 4.11 3.93
CA GLY A 84 11.95 2.90 3.52
C GLY A 84 11.63 2.89 2.02
N LEU A 85 11.12 4.02 1.51
CA LEU A 85 10.85 4.18 0.07
C LEU A 85 12.11 4.02 -0.79
N VAL A 86 13.22 4.65 -0.41
CA VAL A 86 14.50 4.56 -1.13
C VAL A 86 15.07 3.15 -1.08
N LEU A 87 15.03 2.49 0.08
CA LEU A 87 15.52 1.11 0.23
C LEU A 87 14.71 0.14 -0.64
N PHE A 88 13.38 0.25 -0.61
CA PHE A 88 12.53 -0.60 -1.45
C PHE A 88 12.71 -0.31 -2.94
N SER A 89 12.81 0.97 -3.33
CA SER A 89 13.09 1.36 -4.71
C SER A 89 14.47 0.88 -5.17
N GLY A 90 15.48 0.94 -4.31
CA GLY A 90 16.82 0.39 -4.58
C GLY A 90 16.79 -1.11 -4.77
N PHE A 91 16.02 -1.85 -3.97
CA PHE A 91 15.80 -3.28 -4.16
C PHE A 91 15.17 -3.57 -5.54
N LEU A 92 14.11 -2.86 -5.91
CA LEU A 92 13.49 -3.02 -7.24
C LEU A 92 14.47 -2.64 -8.35
N PHE A 93 15.28 -1.60 -8.18
CA PHE A 93 16.26 -1.20 -9.19
C PHE A 93 17.27 -2.32 -9.49
N VAL A 94 17.68 -3.09 -8.48
CA VAL A 94 18.65 -4.19 -8.64
C VAL A 94 18.00 -5.44 -9.24
N TYR A 95 16.80 -5.81 -8.78
CA TYR A 95 16.22 -7.14 -9.06
C TYR A 95 15.03 -7.14 -10.02
N ALA A 96 14.41 -5.98 -10.25
CA ALA A 96 13.10 -5.87 -10.89
C ALA A 96 12.90 -4.48 -11.51
N LYS A 97 13.93 -3.96 -12.20
CA LYS A 97 14.05 -2.55 -12.62
C LYS A 97 12.86 -2.08 -13.45
N GLU A 98 12.31 -2.96 -14.28
CA GLU A 98 11.12 -2.72 -15.10
C GLU A 98 9.87 -2.38 -14.28
N TYR A 99 9.82 -2.78 -13.00
CA TYR A 99 8.72 -2.51 -12.07
C TYR A 99 9.03 -1.40 -11.07
N LEU A 100 10.20 -0.74 -11.18
CA LEU A 100 10.63 0.31 -10.25
C LEU A 100 9.59 1.42 -10.11
N MET A 101 9.08 1.94 -11.23
CA MET A 101 8.06 2.99 -11.23
C MET A 101 6.78 2.52 -10.55
N VAL A 102 6.34 1.31 -10.88
CA VAL A 102 5.08 0.74 -10.38
C VAL A 102 5.15 0.52 -8.87
N GLY A 103 6.18 -0.18 -8.39
CA GLY A 103 6.35 -0.44 -6.96
C GLY A 103 6.65 0.83 -6.17
N GLY A 104 7.50 1.72 -6.68
CA GLY A 104 7.84 2.98 -6.01
C GLY A 104 6.65 3.91 -5.84
N VAL A 105 5.83 4.10 -6.89
CA VAL A 105 4.62 4.94 -6.80
C VAL A 105 3.57 4.29 -5.89
N ALA A 106 3.40 2.97 -5.95
CA ALA A 106 2.49 2.26 -5.06
C ALA A 106 2.89 2.41 -3.58
N TYR A 107 4.17 2.26 -3.25
CA TYR A 107 4.70 2.50 -1.90
C TYR A 107 4.52 3.96 -1.47
N LEU A 108 4.87 4.91 -2.35
CA LEU A 108 4.73 6.34 -2.07
C LEU A 108 3.26 6.72 -1.81
N SER A 109 2.31 6.12 -2.53
CA SER A 109 0.88 6.38 -2.33
C SER A 109 0.41 6.05 -0.92
N HIS A 110 1.00 5.00 -0.31
CA HIS A 110 0.73 4.64 1.07
C HIS A 110 1.20 5.75 2.03
N LEU A 111 2.44 6.23 1.88
CA LEU A 111 2.99 7.30 2.73
C LEU A 111 2.20 8.62 2.59
N ILE A 112 1.78 8.94 1.36
CA ILE A 112 0.94 10.12 1.12
C ILE A 112 -0.39 9.97 1.85
N LEU A 113 -1.05 8.81 1.71
CA LEU A 113 -2.32 8.54 2.36
C LEU A 113 -2.25 8.64 3.89
N ASP A 114 -1.19 8.09 4.49
CA ASP A 114 -0.98 8.20 5.93
C ASP A 114 -0.62 9.63 6.38
N THR A 115 -0.04 10.45 5.51
CA THR A 115 0.12 11.89 5.81
C THR A 115 -1.22 12.60 5.92
N LEU A 116 -2.27 12.08 5.26
CA LEU A 116 -3.62 12.64 5.33
C LEU A 116 -4.35 12.23 6.61
N THR A 117 -3.77 11.39 7.46
CA THR A 117 -4.37 10.97 8.73
C THR A 117 -3.78 11.73 9.93
N PRO A 118 -4.44 11.75 11.10
CA PRO A 118 -3.91 12.38 12.31
C PRO A 118 -2.56 11.81 12.79
N ALA A 119 -2.27 10.52 12.55
CA ALA A 119 -0.99 9.95 12.95
C ALA A 119 0.18 10.50 12.12
N GLY A 120 -0.07 10.75 10.84
CA GLY A 120 0.93 11.24 9.91
C GLY A 120 2.04 10.22 9.61
N VAL A 121 3.08 10.71 8.95
CA VAL A 121 4.24 9.92 8.53
C VAL A 121 5.55 10.61 8.94
N PRO A 122 6.50 9.90 9.56
CA PRO A 122 7.83 10.44 9.87
C PRO A 122 8.74 10.41 8.62
N TRP A 123 8.43 11.25 7.62
CA TRP A 123 9.12 11.29 6.32
C TRP A 123 10.65 11.31 6.43
N PHE A 124 11.21 12.00 7.42
CA PHE A 124 12.65 12.19 7.60
C PHE A 124 13.27 11.37 8.74
N TYR A 125 12.58 10.34 9.25
CA TYR A 125 13.11 9.43 10.28
C TYR A 125 14.57 9.03 9.99
N PRO A 126 15.47 8.97 11.00
CA PRO A 126 15.24 9.15 12.44
C PRO A 126 15.15 10.61 12.89
N LEU A 127 15.26 11.56 11.97
CA LEU A 127 15.22 12.99 12.26
C LEU A 127 13.80 13.55 12.03
N GLY A 128 13.46 14.60 12.77
CA GLY A 128 12.21 15.32 12.58
C GLY A 128 11.01 14.71 13.30
N ARG A 129 9.81 15.07 12.82
CA ARG A 129 8.52 14.74 13.41
C ARG A 129 7.60 14.07 12.40
N ASN A 130 6.48 13.55 12.86
CA ASN A 130 5.41 13.11 11.96
C ASN A 130 4.77 14.31 11.28
N TYR A 131 4.58 14.21 9.97
CA TYR A 131 3.83 15.19 9.17
C TYR A 131 2.42 14.66 8.95
N SER A 132 1.42 15.48 9.29
CA SER A 132 0.01 15.10 9.28
C SER A 132 -0.84 16.28 8.79
N LEU A 133 -1.88 15.98 8.01
CA LEU A 133 -2.94 16.91 7.61
C LEU A 133 -4.28 16.61 8.29
N GLY A 134 -4.46 15.43 8.91
CA GLY A 134 -5.62 15.13 9.76
C GLY A 134 -6.98 15.09 9.05
N LEU A 135 -7.02 14.83 7.74
CA LEU A 135 -8.23 14.81 6.90
C LEU A 135 -9.01 13.48 6.99
N PHE A 136 -8.31 12.35 7.12
CA PHE A 136 -8.92 11.03 7.21
C PHE A 136 -8.87 10.48 8.63
N ARG A 137 -10.00 9.98 9.13
CA ARG A 137 -10.06 9.22 10.38
C ARG A 137 -10.40 7.77 10.08
N THR A 138 -9.69 6.85 10.71
CA THR A 138 -9.84 5.40 10.53
C THR A 138 -11.27 4.96 10.80
N GLY A 139 -11.84 4.19 9.88
CA GLY A 139 -13.21 3.69 9.97
C GLY A 139 -14.28 4.79 9.98
N GLY A 140 -13.89 6.03 9.73
CA GLY A 140 -14.77 7.19 9.73
C GLY A 140 -15.43 7.42 8.37
N LEU A 141 -16.36 8.38 8.34
CA LEU A 141 -17.06 8.76 7.12
C LEU A 141 -16.11 9.20 5.99
N THR A 142 -15.01 9.89 6.31
CA THR A 142 -14.09 10.38 5.29
C THR A 142 -13.31 9.26 4.59
N GLU A 143 -12.94 8.20 5.30
CA GLU A 143 -12.35 6.99 4.68
C GLU A 143 -13.38 6.25 3.83
N ALA A 144 -14.62 6.10 4.31
CA ALA A 144 -15.69 5.48 3.54
C ALA A 144 -16.00 6.25 2.23
N LEU A 145 -16.08 7.58 2.30
CA LEU A 145 -16.27 8.43 1.12
C LEU A 145 -15.09 8.32 0.14
N TYR A 146 -13.85 8.26 0.66
CA TYR A 146 -12.67 8.07 -0.17
C TYR A 146 -12.70 6.73 -0.91
N LEU A 147 -13.07 5.63 -0.24
CA LEU A 147 -13.24 4.32 -0.86
C LEU A 147 -14.34 4.31 -1.93
N VAL A 148 -15.46 4.99 -1.69
CA VAL A 148 -16.52 5.14 -2.71
C VAL A 148 -16.02 5.92 -3.92
N LEU A 149 -15.29 7.03 -3.72
CA LEU A 149 -14.70 7.80 -4.81
C LEU A 149 -13.69 6.97 -5.61
N LEU A 150 -12.84 6.20 -4.94
CA LEU A 150 -11.92 5.25 -5.59
C LEU A 150 -12.66 4.20 -6.40
N PHE A 151 -13.74 3.63 -5.86
CA PHE A 151 -14.55 2.65 -6.56
C PHE A 151 -15.19 3.24 -7.82
N VAL A 152 -15.77 4.44 -7.72
CA VAL A 152 -16.33 5.16 -8.87
C VAL A 152 -15.26 5.46 -9.91
N ALA A 153 -14.08 5.94 -9.48
CA ALA A 153 -12.96 6.17 -10.37
C ALA A 153 -12.53 4.87 -11.08
N GLY A 154 -12.40 3.77 -10.33
CA GLY A 154 -12.10 2.46 -10.89
C GLY A 154 -13.17 1.96 -11.87
N ALA A 155 -14.45 2.20 -11.59
CA ALA A 155 -15.54 1.79 -12.47
C ALA A 155 -15.57 2.61 -13.78
N VAL A 156 -15.30 3.92 -13.70
CA VAL A 156 -15.30 4.83 -14.85
C VAL A 156 -14.06 4.64 -15.72
N TRP A 157 -12.87 4.59 -15.10
CA TRP A 157 -11.59 4.54 -15.81
C TRP A 157 -11.12 3.10 -16.07
N GLY A 158 -11.55 2.12 -15.27
CA GLY A 158 -11.16 0.72 -15.40
C GLY A 158 -11.30 0.15 -16.81
N PRO A 159 -12.43 0.32 -17.52
CA PRO A 159 -12.57 -0.15 -18.90
C PRO A 159 -11.48 0.39 -19.85
N LEU A 160 -10.98 1.61 -19.61
CA LEU A 160 -9.88 2.19 -20.37
C LEU A 160 -8.53 1.60 -19.96
N LEU A 161 -8.32 1.40 -18.65
CA LEU A 161 -7.09 0.80 -18.11
C LEU A 161 -6.88 -0.65 -18.59
N PHE A 162 -7.96 -1.44 -18.66
CA PHE A 162 -7.90 -2.84 -19.08
C PHE A 162 -8.05 -3.04 -20.59
N LYS A 163 -8.30 -1.99 -21.38
CA LYS A 163 -8.47 -2.08 -22.84
C LYS A 163 -7.30 -2.77 -23.55
N PRO A 164 -6.02 -2.47 -23.26
CA PRO A 164 -4.89 -3.14 -23.91
C PRO A 164 -4.83 -4.64 -23.58
N TYR A 165 -5.14 -5.00 -22.34
CA TYR A 165 -5.17 -6.40 -21.90
C TYR A 165 -6.29 -7.19 -22.60
N MET A 166 -7.49 -6.61 -22.70
CA MET A 166 -8.60 -7.23 -23.41
C MET A 166 -8.30 -7.44 -24.89
N ALA A 167 -7.56 -6.52 -25.52
CA ALA A 167 -7.10 -6.68 -26.89
C ALA A 167 -6.09 -7.84 -27.04
N GLN A 168 -5.13 -7.96 -26.12
CA GLN A 168 -4.18 -9.08 -26.10
C GLN A 168 -4.89 -10.43 -25.91
N LEU A 169 -5.84 -10.51 -24.97
CA LEU A 169 -6.65 -11.72 -24.77
C LEU A 169 -7.49 -12.07 -26.00
N ALA A 170 -8.08 -11.08 -26.66
CA ALA A 170 -8.83 -11.31 -27.89
C ALA A 170 -7.93 -11.87 -29.00
N ASN A 171 -6.71 -11.33 -29.15
CA ASN A 171 -5.72 -11.83 -30.10
C ASN A 171 -5.25 -13.25 -29.77
N LEU A 172 -4.96 -13.52 -28.49
CA LEU A 172 -4.58 -14.86 -28.02
C LEU A 172 -5.70 -15.87 -28.30
N LYS A 173 -6.96 -15.52 -28.00
CA LYS A 173 -8.11 -16.38 -28.31
C LYS A 173 -8.21 -16.65 -29.81
N ARG A 174 -8.06 -15.64 -30.68
CA ARG A 174 -8.05 -15.85 -32.14
C ARG A 174 -6.93 -16.79 -32.59
N MET A 175 -5.76 -16.70 -31.97
CA MET A 175 -4.61 -17.55 -32.27
C MET A 175 -4.75 -18.99 -31.73
N LEU A 176 -5.53 -19.18 -30.67
CA LEU A 176 -5.85 -20.50 -30.10
C LEU A 176 -7.09 -21.16 -30.72
N MET A 177 -7.94 -20.39 -31.40
CA MET A 177 -9.12 -20.87 -32.12
C MET A 177 -8.82 -21.22 -33.59
N PHE A 178 -7.67 -21.86 -33.83
CA PHE A 178 -7.57 -22.76 -34.99
C PHE A 178 -8.53 -23.94 -34.80
#